data_AF-U5CV31-F1
#
_entry.id   AF-U5CV31-F1
#
_cell.length_a   1.000
_cell.length_b   1.000
_cell.length_c   1.000
_cell.angle_alpha   90.00
_cell.angle_beta   90.00
_cell.angle_gamma   90.00
#
_symmetry.space_group_name_H-M   'P 1'
#
loop_
_entity.id
_entity.type
_entity.pdbx_description
1 polymer ?
#
loop_
_entity_poly.entity_id
_entity_poly.type
_entity_poly.pdbx_seq_one_letter_code
_entity_poly.pdbx_strand_id
1 'polypeptide(L)' 'MLYQEKIKYFLMRKQKKIKLREIAEYIGCSISLLSMFENNQIDMPTEKIQKYIEFIQNYPKNKRR' A
#
# COMPACT_ATOMS: atom_id res chain seq x y z
N MET A 1 -2.06 -2.80 12.76
CA MET A 1 -1.31 -1.58 12.37
C MET A 1 -2.00 -0.37 12.98
N LEU A 2 -1.26 0.63 13.47
CA LEU A 2 -1.87 1.83 14.05
C LEU A 2 -2.39 2.77 12.94
N TYR A 3 -3.47 3.49 13.23
CA TYR A 3 -4.14 4.40 12.27
C TYR A 3 -3.19 5.47 11.69
N GLN A 4 -2.31 6.03 12.53
CA GLN A 4 -1.33 7.04 12.11
C GLN A 4 -0.34 6.50 11.07
N GLU A 5 0.12 5.26 11.25
CA GLU A 5 1.04 4.61 10.31
C GLU A 5 0.34 4.36 8.97
N LYS A 6 -0.91 3.93 9.00
CA LYS A 6 -1.71 3.67 7.80
C LYS A 6 -1.86 4.93 6.94
N ILE A 7 -2.17 6.07 7.55
CA ILE A 7 -2.21 7.37 6.88
C ILE A 7 -0.85 7.73 6.29
N LYS A 8 0.24 7.54 7.06
CA LYS A 8 1.61 7.82 6.58
C LYS A 8 1.92 7.04 5.31
N TYR A 9 1.66 5.73 5.27
CA TYR A 9 1.93 4.92 4.08
C TYR A 9 0.99 5.23 2.91
N PHE A 10 -0.29 5.54 3.19
CA PHE A 10 -1.21 6.03 2.17
C PHE A 10 -0.69 7.30 1.49
N LEU A 11 -0.23 8.28 2.28
CA LEU A 11 0.36 9.51 1.76
C LEU A 11 1.66 9.25 0.98
N MET A 12 2.55 8.39 1.50
CA MET A 12 3.78 8.01 0.80
C MET A 12 3.48 7.34 -0.55
N ARG A 13 2.49 6.44 -0.60
CA ARG A 13 2.03 5.78 -1.81
C ARG A 13 1.58 6.80 -2.86
N LYS A 14 0.75 7.78 -2.44
CA LYS A 14 0.26 8.87 -3.29
C LYS A 14 1.38 9.76 -3.80
N GLN A 15 2.32 10.17 -2.94
CA GLN A 15 3.49 10.97 -3.32
C GLN A 15 4.37 10.25 -4.35
N LYS A 16 4.58 8.93 -4.16
CA LYS A 16 5.32 8.08 -5.09
C LYS A 16 4.51 7.69 -6.34
N LYS A 17 3.24 8.12 -6.45
CA LYS A 17 2.29 7.76 -7.52
C LYS A 17 2.17 6.24 -7.75
N ILE A 18 2.32 5.46 -6.68
CA ILE A 18 2.20 4.00 -6.73
C ILE A 18 0.73 3.64 -6.91
N LYS A 19 0.43 2.85 -7.94
CA LYS A 19 -0.93 2.36 -8.19
C LYS A 19 -1.24 1.19 -7.25
N LEU A 20 -2.47 1.11 -6.76
CA LEU A 20 -2.91 -0.03 -5.96
C LEU A 20 -2.75 -1.37 -6.71
N ARG A 21 -2.88 -1.35 -8.05
CA ARG A 21 -2.61 -2.50 -8.91
C ARG A 21 -1.18 -3.04 -8.74
N GLU A 22 -0.17 -2.18 -8.70
CA GLU A 22 1.24 -2.61 -8.56
C GLU A 22 1.46 -3.31 -7.21
N ILE A 23 0.84 -2.79 -6.14
CA ILE A 23 0.92 -3.39 -4.80
C ILE A 23 0.13 -4.71 -4.75
N ALA A 24 -1.06 -4.75 -5.36
CA ALA A 24 -1.90 -5.93 -5.46
C ALA A 24 -1.19 -7.08 -6.18
N GLU A 25 -0.52 -6.78 -7.30
CA GLU A 25 0.28 -7.74 -8.06
C GLU A 25 1.47 -8.27 -7.23
N TYR A 26 2.16 -7.40 -6.47
CA TYR A 26 3.27 -7.81 -5.61
C TYR A 26 2.84 -8.69 -4.43
N ILE A 27 1.73 -8.35 -3.77
CA ILE A 27 1.21 -9.10 -2.60
C ILE A 27 0.46 -10.36 -3.04
N GLY A 28 -0.05 -10.40 -4.27
CA GLY A 28 -0.96 -11.45 -4.75
C GLY A 28 -2.37 -11.28 -4.18
N CYS A 29 -2.91 -10.06 -4.21
CA CYS A 29 -4.23 -9.72 -3.66
C CYS A 29 -5.07 -8.88 -4.62
N SER A 30 -6.37 -8.84 -4.37
CA SER A 30 -7.27 -8.00 -5.16
C SER A 30 -7.07 -6.51 -4.85
N ILE A 31 -7.15 -5.66 -5.89
CA ILE A 31 -7.08 -4.20 -5.74
C ILE A 31 -8.16 -3.68 -4.78
N SER A 32 -9.36 -4.27 -4.84
CA SER A 32 -10.49 -3.92 -3.99
C SER A 32 -10.15 -4.13 -2.50
N LEU A 33 -9.46 -5.23 -2.17
CA LEU A 33 -9.04 -5.53 -0.80
C LEU A 33 -8.09 -4.46 -0.26
N LEU A 34 -7.15 -3.98 -1.08
CA LEU A 34 -6.27 -2.86 -0.71
C LEU A 34 -7.04 -1.54 -0.54
N SER A 35 -7.99 -1.25 -1.42
CA SER A 35 -8.82 -0.03 -1.31
C SER A 35 -9.68 -0.04 -0.06
N MET A 36 -10.33 -1.17 0.24
CA MET A 36 -11.12 -1.36 1.46
C MET A 36 -10.23 -1.26 2.69
N PHE A 37 -9.02 -1.83 2.64
CA PHE A 37 -8.04 -1.68 3.69
C PHE A 37 -7.70 -0.21 3.90
N GLU A 38 -7.27 0.55 2.88
CA GLU A 38 -6.95 1.98 3.02
C GLU A 38 -8.11 2.80 3.61
N ASN A 39 -9.35 2.45 3.29
CA ASN A 39 -10.57 3.10 3.81
C ASN A 39 -11.03 2.59 5.20
N ASN A 40 -10.24 1.74 5.87
CA ASN A 40 -10.58 1.13 7.16
C ASN A 40 -11.86 0.26 7.15
N GLN A 41 -12.25 -0.27 5.98
CA GLN A 41 -13.39 -1.18 5.87
C GLN A 41 -13.05 -2.63 6.22
N ILE A 42 -11.79 -3.01 6.06
CA ILE A 42 -11.30 -4.37 6.35
C ILE A 42 -9.91 -4.32 6.97
N ASP A 43 -9.66 -5.26 7.87
CA ASP A 43 -8.32 -5.55 8.37
C ASP A 43 -7.61 -6.56 7.46
N MET A 44 -6.36 -6.25 7.12
CA MET A 44 -5.50 -7.19 6.42
C MET A 44 -4.69 -8.03 7.40
N PRO A 45 -4.35 -9.27 7.02
CA PRO A 45 -3.34 -10.06 7.72
C PRO A 45 -2.03 -9.29 7.84
N THR A 46 -1.35 -9.43 9.00
CA THR A 46 -0.10 -8.73 9.30
C THR A 46 0.99 -8.97 8.27
N GLU A 47 1.08 -10.18 7.72
CA GLU A 47 2.02 -10.55 6.66
C GLU A 47 1.83 -9.70 5.39
N LYS A 48 0.57 -9.45 5.00
CA LYS A 48 0.24 -8.62 3.82
C LYS A 48 0.51 -7.15 4.10
N ILE A 49 0.29 -6.70 5.33
CA ILE A 49 0.62 -5.34 5.77
C ILE A 49 2.13 -5.10 5.69
N GLN A 50 2.95 -6.06 6.12
CA GLN A 50 4.41 -5.96 5.97
C GLN A 50 4.83 -5.83 4.52
N LYS A 51 4.33 -6.70 3.63
CA LYS A 51 4.61 -6.61 2.19
C LYS A 51 4.16 -5.28 1.58
N TYR A 52 3.01 -4.76 2.01
CA TYR A 52 2.50 -3.44 1.60
C TYR A 52 3.47 -2.31 1.97
N ILE A 53 3.94 -2.32 3.21
CA ILE A 53 4.91 -1.35 3.73
C ILE A 53 6.23 -1.45 2.97
N GLU A 54 6.76 -2.67 2.85
CA GLU A 54 8.03 -2.96 2.18
C GLU A 54 8.01 -2.48 0.73
N PHE A 55 6.92 -2.77 0.00
CA PHE A 55 6.75 -2.32 -1.37
C PHE A 55 6.81 -0.79 -1.47
N ILE A 56 6.07 -0.07 -0.60
CA ILE A 56 6.04 1.39 -0.63
C ILE A 56 7.40 1.98 -0.25
N GLN A 57 8.11 1.39 0.70
CA GLN A 57 9.44 1.86 1.11
C GLN A 57 10.47 1.66 -0.02
N ASN A 58 10.51 0.45 -0.60
CA ASN A 58 11.47 0.07 -1.65
C ASN A 58 11.13 0.62 -3.04
N TYR A 59 9.92 1.18 -3.24
CA TYR A 59 9.55 1.72 -4.55
C TYR A 59 10.45 2.92 -4.94
N PRO A 60 11.14 2.86 -6.10
CA PRO A 60 12.11 3.86 -6.52
C PRO A 60 11.44 5.22 -6.79
N LYS A 61 12.10 6.31 -6.36
CA LYS A 61 11.52 7.67 -6.35
C LYS A 61 11.40 8.34 -7.73
N ASN A 62 11.78 7.68 -8.82
CA ASN A 62 11.87 8.28 -10.15
C ASN A 62 11.08 7.48 -11.20
N LYS A 63 9.76 7.69 -11.25
CA LYS A 63 9.05 7.72 -12.55
C LYS A 63 9.07 9.18 -13.04
N ARG A 64 10.26 9.71 -13.31
CA ARG A 64 10.41 10.92 -14.12
C ARG A 64 10.17 10.48 -15.56
N ARG A 65 8.96 10.73 -16.04
CA ARG A 65 8.74 10.91 -17.48
C ARG A 65 9.33 12.26 -17.86
#